data_AF-A0A1D1Y5D1-F1
#
_entry.id   AF-A0A1D1Y5D1-F1
#
_cell.length_a   1.000
_cell.length_b   1.000
_cell.length_c   1.000
_cell.angle_alpha   90.00
_cell.angle_beta   90.00
_cell.angle_gamma   90.00
#
_symmetry.space_group_name_H-M   'P 1'
#
loop_
_entity.id
_entity.type
_entity.pdbx_description
1 polymer ?
#
loop_
_entity_poly.entity_id
_entity_poly.type
_entity_poly.pdbx_seq_one_letter_code
_entity_poly.pdbx_strand_id
1 'polypeptide(L)'
;MDQLGVSISKAKSLISESGGLEFAKKFRILDRDLSPVSVKMLRAARHSVAWMPVCKNVGVSSIQVSMRLFGAGYRRYSSRPEHINPNYNRHWFRHVLVALSPGGICPL
;
A
#
# COMPACT_ATOMS: atom_id res chain seq x y z
N MET A 1 10.39 -17.61 -18.29
CA MET A 1 9.42 -18.69 -17.97
C MET A 1 9.83 -19.97 -18.69
N ASP A 2 10.07 -19.93 -20.00
CA ASP A 2 10.62 -21.06 -20.76
C ASP A 2 11.97 -21.57 -20.21
N GLN A 3 12.82 -20.66 -19.71
CA GLN A 3 14.09 -21.01 -19.05
C GLN A 3 13.94 -21.79 -17.74
N LEU A 4 12.77 -21.76 -17.08
CA LEU A 4 12.51 -22.54 -15.86
C LEU A 4 11.83 -23.88 -16.18
N GLY A 5 11.39 -24.11 -17.42
CA GLY A 5 10.74 -25.36 -17.84
C GLY A 5 9.39 -25.66 -17.16
N VAL A 6 8.78 -24.68 -16.47
CA VAL A 6 7.53 -24.90 -15.72
C VAL A 6 6.37 -24.13 -16.36
N SER A 7 5.28 -24.84 -16.69
CA SER A 7 4.02 -24.21 -17.10
C SER A 7 3.24 -23.76 -15.86
N ILE A 8 3.32 -22.48 -15.51
CA ILE A 8 2.51 -21.92 -14.43
C ILE A 8 1.07 -21.79 -14.93
N SER A 9 0.15 -22.57 -14.35
CA SER A 9 -1.28 -22.40 -14.64
C SER A 9 -1.74 -21.02 -14.16
N LYS A 10 -2.62 -20.36 -14.91
CA LYS A 10 -3.19 -19.05 -14.54
C LYS A 10 -3.87 -19.07 -13.16
N ALA A 11 -4.43 -20.21 -12.77
CA ALA A 11 -5.01 -20.40 -11.44
C ALA A 11 -3.97 -20.37 -10.30
N LYS A 12 -2.70 -20.69 -10.60
CA LYS A 12 -1.57 -20.67 -9.65
C LYS A 12 -0.72 -19.40 -9.78
N SER A 13 -0.94 -18.57 -10.81
CA SER A 13 -0.22 -17.31 -10.97
C SER A 13 -0.74 -16.28 -9.97
N LEU A 14 0.15 -15.77 -9.12
CA LEU A 14 -0.11 -14.63 -8.25
C LEU A 14 0.28 -13.35 -9.01
N ILE A 15 -0.69 -12.71 -9.65
CA ILE A 15 -0.50 -11.45 -10.37
C ILE A 15 -0.99 -10.32 -9.46
N SER A 16 -0.13 -9.35 -9.17
CA SER A 16 -0.44 -8.22 -8.30
C SER A 16 -0.20 -6.92 -9.03
N GLU A 17 -1.25 -6.12 -9.22
CA GLU A 17 -1.15 -4.78 -9.81
C GLU A 17 -0.53 -3.75 -8.84
N SER A 18 -0.51 -4.05 -7.54
CA SER A 18 0.01 -3.17 -6.48
C SER A 18 1.41 -3.56 -5.99
N GLY A 19 1.93 -4.73 -6.39
CA GLY A 19 3.21 -5.26 -5.90
C GLY A 19 3.15 -5.77 -4.46
N GLY A 20 1.95 -6.11 -3.98
CA GLY A 20 1.73 -6.81 -2.71
C GLY A 20 1.49 -8.30 -2.89
N LEU A 21 1.99 -9.10 -1.95
CA LEU A 21 1.88 -10.56 -1.92
C LEU A 21 1.54 -11.00 -0.49
N GLU A 22 0.47 -11.76 -0.31
CA GLU A 22 0.15 -12.45 0.94
C GLU A 22 0.20 -13.95 0.68
N PHE A 23 1.02 -14.68 1.44
CA PHE A 23 1.13 -16.13 1.38
C PHE A 23 1.22 -16.70 2.79
N ALA A 24 0.32 -17.62 3.13
CA ALA A 24 0.16 -18.17 4.48
C ALA A 24 0.05 -17.06 5.55
N LYS A 25 0.99 -16.97 6.49
CA LYS A 25 1.03 -15.94 7.55
C LYS A 25 1.98 -14.77 7.22
N LYS A 26 2.48 -14.73 5.97
CA LYS A 26 3.43 -13.71 5.52
C LYS A 26 2.76 -12.75 4.56
N PHE A 27 2.78 -11.46 4.92
CA PHE A 27 2.30 -10.39 4.06
C PHE A 27 3.45 -9.44 3.73
N ARG A 28 3.76 -9.28 2.44
CA ARG A 28 4.80 -8.40 1.93
C ARG A 28 4.27 -7.41 0.90
N ILE A 29 4.76 -6.18 0.96
CA ILE A 29 4.59 -5.16 -0.08
C ILE A 29 5.95 -4.57 -0.39
N LEU A 30 6.31 -4.53 -1.67
CA LEU A 30 7.67 -4.14 -2.07
C LEU A 30 8.69 -4.97 -1.27
N ASP A 31 9.64 -4.30 -0.61
CA ASP A 31 10.68 -4.93 0.19
C ASP A 31 10.33 -5.04 1.69
N ARG A 32 9.10 -4.69 2.10
CA ARG A 32 8.70 -4.68 3.51
C ARG A 32 7.81 -5.87 3.87
N ASP A 33 8.16 -6.56 4.95
CA ASP A 33 7.32 -7.55 5.64
C ASP A 33 6.40 -6.81 6.62
N LEU A 34 5.09 -7.01 6.45
CA LEU A 34 4.02 -6.39 7.23
C LEU A 34 3.29 -7.42 8.12
N SER A 35 3.80 -8.64 8.21
CA SER A 35 3.26 -9.69 9.07
C SER A 35 3.31 -9.27 10.55
N PRO A 36 2.30 -9.60 11.38
CA PRO A 36 1.18 -10.53 11.14
C PRO A 36 -0.09 -9.87 10.57
N VAL A 37 -0.02 -8.65 10.05
CA VAL A 37 -1.19 -7.93 9.57
C VAL A 37 -1.64 -8.53 8.23
N SER A 38 -2.88 -9.00 8.15
CA SER A 38 -3.44 -9.51 6.88
C SER A 38 -3.91 -8.37 5.97
N VAL A 39 -3.93 -8.62 4.65
CA VAL A 39 -4.50 -7.67 3.68
C VAL A 39 -5.96 -7.38 4.00
N LYS A 40 -6.71 -8.37 4.51
CA LYS A 40 -8.11 -8.18 4.91
C LYS A 40 -8.26 -7.18 6.05
N MET A 41 -7.42 -7.26 7.08
CA MET A 41 -7.46 -6.31 8.20
C MET A 41 -7.12 -4.90 7.73
N LEU A 42 -6.12 -4.78 6.87
CA LEU A 42 -5.80 -3.51 6.23
C LEU A 42 -7.03 -3.00 5.49
N ARG A 43 -7.55 -3.73 4.49
CA ARG A 43 -8.73 -3.29 3.70
C ARG A 43 -9.99 -2.99 4.52
N ALA A 44 -10.12 -3.47 5.75
CA ALA A 44 -11.24 -3.12 6.63
C ALA A 44 -11.19 -1.64 7.08
N ALA A 45 -9.99 -1.05 7.20
CA ALA A 45 -9.82 0.37 7.54
C ALA A 45 -10.04 1.25 6.31
N ARG A 46 -11.31 1.55 6.00
CA ARG A 46 -11.70 2.32 4.79
C ARG A 46 -11.33 3.80 4.82
N HIS A 47 -11.05 4.35 6.00
CA HIS A 47 -10.82 5.78 6.20
C HIS A 47 -9.34 6.07 6.46
N SER A 48 -8.80 7.12 5.84
CA SER A 48 -7.40 7.51 5.99
C SER A 48 -6.98 7.79 7.43
N VAL A 49 -7.90 8.31 8.26
CA VAL A 49 -7.65 8.55 9.69
C VAL A 49 -7.47 7.24 10.47
N ALA A 50 -8.32 6.25 10.21
CA ALA A 50 -8.18 4.92 10.81
C ALA A 50 -6.94 4.17 10.27
N TRP A 51 -6.45 4.56 9.09
CA TRP A 51 -5.29 3.94 8.46
C TRP A 51 -3.96 4.28 9.12
N MET A 52 -3.77 5.53 9.55
CA MET A 52 -2.45 5.97 10.04
C MET A 52 -1.96 5.22 11.28
N PRO A 53 -2.79 4.94 12.31
CA PRO A 53 -2.38 4.12 13.44
C PRO A 53 -1.96 2.71 13.00
N VAL A 54 -2.70 2.11 12.05
CA VAL A 54 -2.36 0.79 11.50
C VAL A 54 -0.99 0.87 10.82
N CYS A 55 -0.79 1.80 9.89
CA CYS A 55 0.49 1.99 9.21
C CYS A 55 1.66 2.21 10.18
N LYS A 56 1.48 3.03 11.23
CA LYS A 56 2.50 3.23 12.27
C LYS A 56 2.84 1.93 12.97
N ASN A 57 1.84 1.15 13.36
CA ASN A 57 2.04 -0.13 14.05
C ASN A 57 2.78 -1.16 13.19
N VAL A 58 2.58 -1.13 11.86
CA VAL A 58 3.33 -1.99 10.92
C VAL A 58 4.65 -1.38 10.44
N GLY A 59 5.07 -0.23 10.99
CA GLY A 59 6.33 0.42 10.64
C GLY A 59 6.36 1.02 9.23
N VAL A 60 5.21 1.36 8.64
CA VAL A 60 5.13 2.05 7.35
C VAL A 60 5.48 3.52 7.56
N SER A 61 6.65 3.92 7.07
CA SER A 61 7.15 5.30 7.17
C SER A 61 7.11 6.08 5.84
N SER A 62 6.81 5.40 4.74
CA SER A 62 6.77 6.02 3.41
C SER A 62 5.34 6.27 2.95
N ILE A 63 5.07 7.49 2.49
CA ILE A 63 3.79 7.88 1.86
C ILE A 63 3.49 6.99 0.66
N GLN A 64 4.50 6.63 -0.13
CA GLN A 64 4.36 5.79 -1.31
C GLN A 64 3.89 4.37 -0.94
N VAL A 65 4.48 3.79 0.10
CA VAL A 65 4.08 2.47 0.63
C VAL A 65 2.65 2.53 1.17
N SER A 66 2.33 3.59 1.91
CA SER A 66 1.00 3.83 2.46
C SER A 66 -0.07 3.98 1.37
N MET A 67 0.22 4.69 0.27
CA MET A 67 -0.70 4.82 -0.86
C MET A 67 -0.96 3.49 -1.56
N ARG A 68 0.08 2.68 -1.82
CA ARG A 68 -0.10 1.34 -2.42
C ARG A 68 -0.94 0.44 -1.53
N LEU A 69 -0.66 0.47 -0.23
CA LEU A 69 -1.42 -0.23 0.81
C LEU A 69 -2.90 0.16 0.83
N PHE A 70 -3.20 1.44 0.62
CA PHE A 70 -4.56 1.96 0.54
C PHE A 70 -5.22 1.73 -0.84
N GLY A 71 -4.53 1.07 -1.78
CA GLY A 71 -5.07 0.68 -3.09
C GLY A 71 -4.76 1.63 -4.25
N ALA A 72 -3.75 2.49 -4.13
CA ALA A 72 -3.32 3.34 -5.24
C ALA A 72 -2.67 2.49 -6.34
N GLY A 73 -3.21 2.55 -7.56
CA GLY A 73 -2.61 1.95 -8.74
C GLY A 73 -1.36 2.70 -9.24
N TYR A 74 -0.64 2.10 -10.18
CA TYR A 74 0.66 2.60 -10.67
C TYR A 74 0.62 4.08 -11.13
N ARG A 75 -0.44 4.49 -11.85
CA ARG A 75 -0.60 5.87 -12.37
C ARG A 75 -0.65 6.92 -11.27
N ARG A 76 -1.20 6.55 -10.12
CA ARG A 76 -1.34 7.44 -8.97
C ARG A 76 -0.12 7.37 -8.05
N TYR A 77 0.58 6.24 -8.04
CA TYR A 77 1.89 6.13 -7.42
C TYR A 77 2.95 6.99 -8.14
N SER A 78 2.90 7.07 -9.49
CA SER A 78 3.87 7.85 -10.27
C SER A 78 3.69 9.36 -10.14
N SER A 79 2.53 9.85 -9.69
CA SER A 79 2.38 11.26 -9.33
C SER A 79 3.06 11.48 -7.98
N ARG A 80 4.25 12.11 -7.98
CA ARG A 80 5.04 12.47 -6.79
C ARG A 80 4.13 12.98 -5.67
N PRO A 81 3.90 12.20 -4.59
CA PRO A 81 2.90 12.54 -3.57
C PRO A 81 3.32 13.70 -2.66
N GLU A 82 4.59 14.09 -2.77
CA GLU A 82 5.25 15.21 -2.07
C GLU A 82 4.71 16.56 -2.55
N HIS A 83 4.21 16.61 -3.79
CA HIS A 83 3.55 17.78 -4.32
C HIS A 83 2.04 17.60 -4.16
N ILE A 84 1.47 18.30 -3.17
CA ILE A 84 0.03 18.37 -2.97
C ILE A 84 -0.60 18.97 -4.24
N ASN A 85 -1.06 18.10 -5.15
CA ASN A 85 -1.73 18.53 -6.37
C ASN A 85 -3.19 18.85 -6.04
N PRO A 86 -3.67 20.07 -6.31
CA PRO A 86 -5.08 20.44 -6.05
C PRO A 86 -6.07 19.58 -6.85
N ASN A 87 -5.64 18.91 -7.92
CA ASN A 87 -6.44 17.98 -8.71
C ASN A 87 -6.51 16.56 -8.13
N TYR A 88 -5.98 16.32 -6.91
CA TYR A 88 -6.22 15.04 -6.25
C TYR A 88 -7.71 14.83 -6.04
N ASN A 89 -8.20 13.65 -6.40
CA ASN A 89 -9.53 13.21 -5.95
C ASN A 89 -9.54 13.28 -4.41
N ARG A 90 -10.60 13.86 -3.84
CA ARG A 90 -10.80 14.14 -2.40
C ARG A 90 -10.36 13.01 -1.49
N HIS A 91 -10.56 11.76 -1.92
CA HIS A 91 -10.11 10.56 -1.21
C HIS A 91 -8.59 10.52 -0.98
N TRP A 92 -7.79 10.77 -2.02
CA TRP A 92 -6.32 10.73 -1.96
C TRP A 92 -5.73 11.97 -1.31
N PHE A 93 -6.34 13.13 -1.54
CA PHE A 93 -5.97 14.37 -0.86
C PHE A 93 -6.04 14.20 0.67
N ARG A 94 -7.14 13.63 1.17
CA ARG A 94 -7.30 13.31 2.59
C ARG A 94 -6.23 12.33 3.07
N HIS A 95 -5.91 11.31 2.29
CA HIS A 95 -4.89 10.32 2.67
C HIS A 95 -3.52 10.96 2.87
N VAL A 96 -3.08 11.78 1.91
CA VAL A 96 -1.80 12.50 1.98
C VAL A 96 -1.81 13.48 3.15
N LEU A 97 -2.88 14.27 3.32
CA LEU A 97 -2.97 15.26 4.39
C LEU A 97 -2.87 14.61 5.78
N VAL A 98 -3.58 13.50 6.01
CA VAL A 98 -3.50 12.77 7.28
C VAL A 98 -2.13 12.11 7.44
N ALA A 99 -1.53 11.58 6.36
CA ALA A 99 -0.19 10.99 6.41
C ALA A 99 0.90 11.99 6.79
N LEU A 100 0.74 13.26 6.39
CA LEU A 100 1.66 14.38 6.67
C LEU A 100 1.35 15.14 7.97
N SER A 101 0.22 14.84 8.61
CA SER A 101 -0.15 15.46 9.89
C SER A 101 0.82 15.05 11.02
N PRO A 102 0.85 15.77 12.16
CA PRO A 102 1.67 15.38 13.32
C PRO A 102 1.38 13.95 13.83
N GLY A 103 0.13 13.51 13.68
CA GLY A 103 -0.31 12.15 14.00
C GLY A 103 -0.10 11.15 12.87
N GLY A 104 0.43 11.57 11.72
CA GLY A 104 0.64 10.81 10.50
C GLY A 104 1.94 10.02 10.48
N ILE A 105 2.13 9.27 9.40
CA ILE A 105 3.25 8.34 9.20
C ILE A 105 4.55 9.03 8.73
N CYS A 106 4.43 10.25 8.19
CA CYS A 106 5.53 11.04 7.64
C CYS A 106 5.22 12.53 7.90
N PRO A 107 5.24 12.98 9.17
CA PRO A 107 4.92 14.36 9.51
C PRO A 107 5.88 15.33 8.81
N LEU A 108 5.34 16.44 8.30
CA LEU A 108 6.11 17.58 7.80
C LEU A 108 6.62 18.46 8.93
#